data_AF-A0AAW3D6I2-F1
#
_entry.id   AF-A0AAW3D6I2-F1
#
_cell.length_a   1.000
_cell.length_b   1.000
_cell.length_c   1.000
_cell.angle_alpha   90.00
_cell.angle_beta   90.00
_cell.angle_gamma   90.00
#
_symmetry.space_group_name_H-M   'P 1'
#
loop_
_entity.id
_entity.type
_entity.pdbx_description
1 polymer ?
#
loop_
_entity_poly.entity_id
_entity_poly.type
_entity_poly.pdbx_seq_one_letter_code
_entity_poly.pdbx_strand_id
1 'polypeptide(L)'
;MKKLLKLCLMTSLITTLSACQTLDDKDKDSGPLTFPTLEPCTAELLQSNQSFICVKEQTGPDLIETNIKFDADSYTLNTQAKEVLDKLFAYLKLTDTTNFTIKGYAGKVESKILTDQKILTDYNIRLSKNRASSVEEYLVNKGLGSSDGITIKALGYQDPIAPNDSTSSRAINQRVEITLKSRLIEQIDNIENNLEHVRPAEYTKFFSNVYLLNDNQIDNISRIYNSREKRPILGINFKIFANKEYTAAKDNSNFIIISEPKPISSFNDDKKVYRLGSAKYDYTFKGITALTITNLSREASVGNYVIPNDIVSQQLPEQTFKMKSKITANVLEDVMNTNTFSSSYNSILLNKGAADGLKVGAQVILYEPETRVDGFPVPPKYIGYGFIYRESQHYSIALIVNSLQEITNNSMATTIL
;
A
#
# COMPACT_ATOMS: atom_id res chain seq x y z
N MET A 1 80.55 17.42 19.27
CA MET A 1 81.20 18.07 18.10
C MET A 1 80.16 18.27 17.00
N LYS A 2 79.99 19.52 16.53
CA LYS A 2 79.35 20.01 15.26
C LYS A 2 77.84 19.72 15.07
N LYS A 3 76.97 20.73 15.25
CA LYS A 3 76.44 21.77 14.29
C LYS A 3 75.09 21.31 13.68
N LEU A 4 73.95 21.89 14.08
CA LEU A 4 73.26 23.10 13.54
C LEU A 4 72.79 23.00 12.08
N LEU A 5 71.46 22.91 11.85
CA LEU A 5 70.59 23.77 10.99
C LEU A 5 69.19 23.10 10.84
N LYS A 6 68.10 23.60 11.44
CA LYS A 6 67.13 24.60 10.91
C LYS A 6 66.69 24.36 9.45
N LEU A 7 65.44 23.95 9.22
CA LEU A 7 64.34 24.80 8.73
C LEU A 7 63.00 24.05 8.74
N CYS A 8 61.93 24.77 9.05
CA CYS A 8 60.55 24.34 9.26
C CYS A 8 59.73 24.55 7.97
N LEU A 9 58.80 23.65 7.60
CA LEU A 9 57.46 24.03 7.11
C LEU A 9 56.52 22.82 7.01
N MET A 10 55.30 23.02 7.52
CA MET A 10 54.10 22.20 7.36
C MET A 10 53.82 21.80 5.92
N THR A 11 53.42 20.54 5.68
CA THR A 11 52.33 20.18 4.75
C THR A 11 51.88 18.74 4.96
N SER A 12 50.56 18.56 5.04
CA SER A 12 49.82 17.31 5.08
C SER A 12 50.27 16.31 4.01
N LEU A 13 50.67 15.11 4.42
CA LEU A 13 50.94 14.01 3.49
C LEU A 13 49.70 13.12 3.38
N ILE A 14 48.98 13.34 2.29
CA ILE A 14 47.92 12.50 1.75
C ILE A 14 48.53 11.11 1.48
N THR A 15 48.07 10.08 2.19
CA THR A 15 48.38 8.70 1.83
C THR A 15 47.53 8.30 0.62
N THR A 16 48.10 8.41 -0.58
CA THR A 16 47.56 7.78 -1.78
C THR A 16 47.81 6.28 -1.69
N LEU A 17 46.78 5.49 -1.38
CA LEU A 17 46.82 4.06 -1.63
C LEU A 17 46.68 3.81 -3.14
N SER A 18 47.65 3.07 -3.65
CA SER A 18 47.75 2.60 -5.02
C SER A 18 46.49 1.87 -5.44
N ALA A 19 45.95 2.26 -6.60
CA ALA A 19 44.83 1.60 -7.27
C ALA A 19 45.20 0.13 -7.56
N CYS A 20 44.47 -0.79 -6.93
CA CYS A 20 44.36 -2.16 -7.40
C CYS A 20 43.22 -2.17 -8.43
N GLN A 21 43.54 -2.51 -9.67
CA GLN A 21 42.59 -2.62 -10.78
C GLN A 21 41.55 -3.69 -10.44
N THR A 22 40.31 -3.27 -10.19
CA THR A 22 39.16 -4.17 -10.15
C THR A 22 38.66 -4.38 -11.57
N LEU A 23 38.63 -5.64 -11.96
CA LEU A 23 37.99 -6.18 -13.15
C LEU A 23 36.54 -5.67 -13.25
N ASP A 24 36.15 -5.31 -14.47
CA ASP A 24 34.80 -4.95 -14.87
C ASP A 24 33.79 -6.05 -14.48
N ASP A 25 32.98 -5.79 -13.45
CA ASP A 25 31.73 -6.50 -13.20
C ASP A 25 30.57 -5.54 -13.57
N LYS A 26 30.18 -5.58 -14.85
CA LYS A 26 28.89 -5.06 -15.31
C LYS A 26 27.79 -6.06 -14.93
N ASP A 27 27.44 -6.15 -13.66
CA ASP A 27 26.12 -6.64 -13.23
C ASP A 27 25.94 -6.42 -11.72
N LYS A 28 25.12 -5.43 -11.38
CA LYS A 28 24.31 -5.32 -10.15
C LYS A 28 23.64 -3.96 -10.13
N ASP A 29 22.54 -3.85 -10.87
CA ASP A 29 21.50 -2.88 -10.53
C ASP A 29 20.69 -3.48 -9.37
N SER A 30 21.16 -3.24 -8.14
CA SER A 30 20.54 -3.73 -6.90
C SER A 30 19.82 -2.59 -6.15
N GLY A 31 19.09 -1.76 -6.90
CA GLY A 31 18.05 -0.90 -6.32
C GLY A 31 16.83 -1.72 -5.87
N PRO A 32 15.94 -1.17 -5.03
CA PRO A 32 14.65 -1.78 -4.76
C PRO A 32 13.92 -1.93 -6.10
N LEU A 33 13.53 -3.16 -6.46
CA LEU A 33 12.57 -3.35 -7.53
C LEU A 33 11.28 -2.70 -7.03
N THR A 34 10.87 -1.62 -7.68
CA THR A 34 9.50 -1.15 -7.62
C THR A 34 8.60 -2.23 -8.24
N PHE A 35 7.27 -2.06 -8.22
CA PHE A 35 6.42 -2.72 -9.23
C PHE A 35 7.18 -2.74 -10.58
N PRO A 36 6.96 -3.69 -11.50
CA PRO A 36 7.23 -3.34 -12.88
C PRO A 36 6.42 -2.06 -13.09
N THR A 37 7.09 -0.91 -13.03
CA THR A 37 6.57 0.37 -13.46
C THR A 37 6.47 0.11 -14.94
N LEU A 38 5.35 -0.49 -15.31
CA LEU A 38 5.01 -0.68 -16.69
C LEU A 38 5.03 0.74 -17.22
N GLU A 39 6.07 1.01 -18.01
CA GLU A 39 6.33 2.35 -18.46
C GLU A 39 5.08 2.82 -19.22
N PRO A 40 4.73 4.11 -19.14
CA PRO A 40 3.66 4.62 -19.98
C PRO A 40 4.01 4.32 -21.44
N CYS A 41 3.02 3.96 -22.24
CA CYS A 41 3.25 3.71 -23.66
C CYS A 41 3.67 5.02 -24.37
N THR A 42 4.98 5.23 -24.56
CA THR A 42 5.52 6.39 -25.27
C THR A 42 5.55 6.15 -26.78
N ALA A 43 5.49 7.22 -27.56
CA ALA A 43 5.58 7.12 -29.02
C ALA A 43 6.90 6.46 -29.49
N GLU A 44 7.99 6.68 -28.75
CA GLU A 44 9.31 6.07 -29.01
C GLU A 44 9.28 4.56 -28.76
N LEU A 45 8.69 4.13 -27.63
CA LEU A 45 8.55 2.72 -27.31
C LEU A 45 7.69 1.99 -28.34
N LEU A 46 6.58 2.59 -28.76
CA LEU A 46 5.68 2.03 -29.78
C LEU A 46 6.36 1.83 -31.14
N GLN A 47 7.35 2.66 -31.47
CA GLN A 47 8.14 2.56 -32.71
C GLN A 47 9.40 1.68 -32.58
N SER A 48 9.67 1.16 -31.39
CA SER A 48 10.84 0.32 -31.14
C SER A 48 10.79 -1.00 -31.92
N ASN A 49 11.97 -1.47 -32.32
CA ASN A 49 12.18 -2.81 -32.89
C ASN A 49 12.29 -3.91 -31.83
N GLN A 50 12.18 -3.55 -30.55
CA GLN A 50 12.27 -4.46 -29.42
C GLN A 50 10.89 -4.85 -28.91
N SER A 51 10.78 -6.06 -28.35
CA SER A 51 9.56 -6.44 -27.63
C SER A 51 9.43 -5.64 -26.33
N PHE A 52 8.21 -5.19 -25.99
CA PHE A 52 7.97 -4.41 -24.78
C PHE A 52 6.59 -4.68 -24.16
N ILE A 53 6.43 -4.19 -22.92
CA ILE A 53 5.17 -4.11 -22.17
C ILE A 53 5.04 -2.70 -21.59
N CYS A 54 3.88 -2.06 -21.75
CA CYS A 54 3.61 -0.70 -21.29
C CYS A 54 2.16 -0.56 -20.82
N VAL A 55 1.87 0.52 -20.10
CA VAL A 55 0.51 0.89 -19.67
C VAL A 55 0.03 2.10 -20.44
N LYS A 56 -1.22 2.02 -20.91
CA LYS A 56 -1.91 3.11 -21.58
C LYS A 56 -3.07 3.59 -20.72
N GLU A 57 -2.94 4.83 -20.26
CA GLU A 57 -3.99 5.55 -19.56
C GLU A 57 -5.13 5.92 -20.53
N GLN A 58 -6.38 5.72 -20.10
CA GLN A 58 -7.55 6.09 -20.89
C GLN A 58 -8.78 6.36 -20.02
N THR A 59 -9.83 6.94 -20.60
CA THR A 59 -11.13 7.06 -19.94
C THR A 59 -11.77 5.68 -19.78
N GLY A 60 -11.54 5.06 -18.62
CA GLY A 60 -11.95 3.69 -18.29
C GLY A 60 -10.79 2.89 -17.67
N PRO A 61 -10.85 1.56 -17.59
CA PRO A 61 -9.75 0.76 -17.06
C PRO A 61 -8.53 0.88 -17.98
N ASP A 62 -7.37 1.14 -17.38
CA ASP A 62 -6.09 1.19 -18.10
C ASP A 62 -5.82 -0.13 -18.82
N LEU A 63 -5.18 0.00 -19.98
CA LEU A 63 -4.80 -1.13 -20.81
C LEU A 63 -3.33 -1.41 -20.64
N ILE A 64 -3.00 -2.66 -20.32
CA ILE A 64 -1.65 -3.16 -20.56
C ILE A 64 -1.57 -3.50 -22.04
N GLU A 65 -0.67 -2.81 -22.73
CA GLU A 65 -0.32 -3.06 -24.12
C GLU A 65 1.06 -3.73 -24.15
N THR A 66 1.16 -4.84 -24.89
CA THR A 66 2.45 -5.43 -25.24
C THR A 66 2.69 -5.26 -26.73
N ASN A 67 3.95 -5.32 -27.15
CA ASN A 67 4.31 -5.45 -28.54
C ASN A 67 5.34 -6.56 -28.62
N ILE A 68 4.93 -7.73 -29.07
CA ILE A 68 5.83 -8.87 -29.23
C ILE A 68 6.33 -8.88 -30.67
N LYS A 69 7.65 -8.72 -30.82
CA LYS A 69 8.31 -8.70 -32.13
C LYS A 69 8.72 -10.11 -32.55
N PHE A 70 8.71 -10.31 -33.86
CA PHE A 70 9.12 -11.55 -34.52
C PHE A 70 10.15 -11.24 -35.59
N ASP A 71 10.98 -12.23 -35.91
CA ASP A 71 11.81 -12.16 -37.10
C ASP A 71 10.94 -12.12 -38.37
N ALA A 72 11.50 -11.61 -39.46
CA ALA A 72 10.79 -11.45 -40.73
C ALA A 72 10.17 -12.78 -41.19
N ASP A 73 8.88 -12.74 -41.55
CA ASP A 73 8.07 -13.89 -41.98
C ASP A 73 8.06 -15.10 -41.00
N SER A 74 8.49 -14.88 -39.76
CA SER A 74 8.50 -15.88 -38.70
C SER A 74 7.36 -15.66 -37.70
N TYR A 75 6.90 -16.75 -37.10
CA TYR A 75 6.02 -16.77 -35.93
C TYR A 75 6.69 -17.45 -34.73
N THR A 76 7.99 -17.74 -34.81
CA THR A 76 8.76 -18.29 -33.68
C THR A 76 9.12 -17.17 -32.71
N LEU A 77 8.82 -17.39 -31.42
CA LEU A 77 9.17 -16.45 -30.36
C LEU A 77 10.69 -16.47 -30.08
N ASN A 78 11.34 -15.32 -30.27
CA ASN A 78 12.75 -15.13 -29.91
C ASN A 78 12.92 -14.95 -28.39
N THR A 79 14.17 -14.90 -27.92
CA THR A 79 14.49 -14.80 -26.48
C THR A 79 13.88 -13.55 -25.83
N GLN A 80 13.98 -12.40 -26.49
CA GLN A 80 13.44 -11.14 -25.98
C GLN A 80 11.90 -11.17 -25.87
N ALA A 81 11.22 -11.75 -26.87
CA ALA A 81 9.78 -11.96 -26.83
C ALA A 81 9.37 -12.83 -25.63
N LYS A 82 10.11 -13.91 -25.37
CA LYS A 82 9.87 -14.78 -24.21
C LYS A 82 10.06 -14.05 -22.88
N GLU A 83 11.10 -13.23 -22.73
CA GLU A 83 11.30 -12.42 -21.52
C GLU A 83 10.14 -11.46 -21.24
N VAL A 84 9.61 -10.81 -22.27
CA VAL A 84 8.44 -9.92 -22.14
C VAL A 84 7.17 -10.72 -21.80
N LEU A 85 6.96 -11.85 -22.47
CA LEU A 85 5.84 -12.75 -22.18
C LEU A 85 5.95 -13.38 -20.79
N ASP A 86 7.15 -13.55 -20.26
CA ASP A 86 7.39 -14.06 -18.92
C ASP A 86 6.93 -13.06 -17.86
N LYS A 87 7.24 -11.77 -18.07
CA LYS A 87 6.74 -10.67 -17.24
C LYS A 87 5.23 -10.55 -17.32
N LEU A 88 4.66 -10.65 -18.52
CA LEU A 88 3.21 -10.64 -18.70
C LEU A 88 2.55 -11.84 -18.03
N PHE A 89 3.09 -13.03 -18.17
CA PHE A 89 2.57 -14.24 -17.53
C PHE A 89 2.55 -14.10 -16.00
N ALA A 90 3.63 -13.58 -15.43
CA ALA A 90 3.67 -13.25 -14.00
C ALA A 90 2.51 -12.30 -13.68
N TYR A 91 2.39 -11.17 -14.37
CA TYR A 91 1.28 -10.23 -14.16
C TYR A 91 -0.10 -10.92 -14.23
N LEU A 92 -0.38 -11.70 -15.28
CA LEU A 92 -1.66 -12.40 -15.47
C LEU A 92 -2.01 -13.34 -14.31
N LYS A 93 -1.01 -14.09 -13.82
CA LYS A 93 -1.18 -14.98 -12.66
C LYS A 93 -1.42 -14.20 -11.38
N LEU A 94 -0.75 -13.07 -11.23
CA LEU A 94 -0.84 -12.25 -10.03
C LEU A 94 -2.18 -11.53 -9.90
N THR A 95 -2.77 -11.11 -11.02
CA THR A 95 -4.05 -10.40 -11.04
C THR A 95 -5.25 -11.31 -11.27
N ASP A 96 -5.07 -12.63 -11.25
CA ASP A 96 -6.07 -13.63 -11.65
C ASP A 96 -6.78 -13.24 -12.95
N THR A 97 -6.02 -12.68 -13.90
CA THR A 97 -6.56 -12.17 -15.16
C THR A 97 -6.63 -13.29 -16.17
N THR A 98 -7.84 -13.73 -16.44
CA THR A 98 -8.12 -14.81 -17.39
C THR A 98 -8.65 -14.31 -18.72
N ASN A 99 -9.15 -13.06 -18.78
CA ASN A 99 -9.78 -12.49 -19.96
C ASN A 99 -8.92 -11.40 -20.60
N PHE A 100 -8.40 -11.65 -21.81
CA PHE A 100 -7.63 -10.67 -22.57
C PHE A 100 -7.65 -10.94 -24.08
N THR A 101 -7.29 -9.94 -24.87
CA THR A 101 -7.24 -10.03 -26.32
C THR A 101 -5.80 -10.04 -26.82
N ILE A 102 -5.48 -10.95 -27.73
CA ILE A 102 -4.22 -11.01 -28.47
C ILE A 102 -4.51 -10.64 -29.93
N LYS A 103 -3.95 -9.54 -30.41
CA LYS A 103 -4.07 -9.05 -31.79
C LYS A 103 -2.78 -9.29 -32.55
N GLY A 104 -2.83 -10.07 -33.61
CA GLY A 104 -1.70 -10.25 -34.51
C GLY A 104 -1.74 -9.27 -35.68
N TYR A 105 -0.57 -8.76 -36.04
CA TYR A 105 -0.33 -7.88 -37.19
C TYR A 105 0.82 -8.40 -38.06
N ALA A 106 0.78 -8.07 -39.34
CA ALA A 106 1.78 -8.38 -40.35
C ALA A 106 2.22 -7.11 -41.08
N GLY A 107 3.44 -7.08 -41.59
CA GLY A 107 3.85 -6.07 -42.57
C GLY A 107 3.21 -6.37 -43.91
N LYS A 108 2.87 -5.35 -44.69
CA LYS A 108 2.27 -5.56 -46.02
C LYS A 108 3.29 -6.25 -46.93
N VAL A 109 3.13 -7.55 -47.15
CA VAL A 109 3.93 -8.28 -48.12
C VAL A 109 3.46 -7.92 -49.53
N GLU A 110 4.38 -7.41 -50.34
CA GLU A 110 4.19 -7.17 -51.77
C GLU A 110 5.02 -8.20 -52.55
N SER A 111 4.39 -8.85 -53.54
CA SER A 111 5.07 -9.78 -54.44
C SER A 111 5.10 -9.22 -55.85
N LYS A 112 6.27 -9.26 -56.49
CA LYS A 112 6.41 -8.89 -57.91
C LYS A 112 5.83 -9.93 -58.86
N ILE A 113 5.54 -11.14 -58.36
CA ILE A 113 5.09 -12.30 -59.15
C ILE A 113 3.62 -12.62 -58.83
N LEU A 114 3.19 -12.49 -57.58
CA LEU A 114 1.80 -12.69 -57.16
C LEU A 114 1.08 -11.33 -57.15
N THR A 115 0.24 -11.08 -58.16
CA THR A 115 -0.55 -9.83 -58.28
C THR A 115 -1.94 -9.94 -57.66
N ASP A 116 -2.38 -11.15 -57.31
CA ASP A 116 -3.68 -11.37 -56.68
C ASP A 116 -3.67 -10.87 -55.22
N GLN A 117 -4.34 -9.75 -55.00
CA GLN A 117 -4.46 -9.10 -53.69
C GLN A 117 -5.19 -9.96 -52.67
N LYS A 118 -6.08 -10.86 -53.10
CA LYS A 118 -6.78 -11.77 -52.18
C LYS A 118 -5.79 -12.78 -51.60
N ILE A 119 -4.93 -13.36 -52.42
CA ILE A 119 -3.90 -14.32 -51.98
C ILE A 119 -2.91 -13.65 -51.02
N LEU A 120 -2.46 -12.44 -51.34
CA LEU A 120 -1.55 -11.66 -50.49
C LEU A 120 -2.22 -11.27 -49.16
N THR A 121 -3.51 -10.93 -49.17
CA THR A 121 -4.26 -10.61 -47.96
C THR A 121 -4.47 -11.86 -47.09
N ASP A 122 -4.89 -12.99 -47.67
CA ASP A 122 -5.07 -14.26 -46.98
C ASP A 122 -3.75 -14.75 -46.35
N TYR A 123 -2.61 -14.51 -47.03
CA TYR A 123 -1.28 -14.78 -46.48
C TYR A 123 -1.01 -13.96 -45.21
N ASN A 124 -1.19 -12.63 -45.27
CA ASN A 124 -0.92 -11.74 -44.14
C ASN A 124 -1.85 -12.03 -42.94
N ILE A 125 -3.13 -12.33 -43.21
CA ILE A 125 -4.08 -12.73 -42.17
C ILE A 125 -3.61 -14.01 -41.48
N ARG A 126 -3.23 -15.04 -42.23
CA ARG A 126 -2.70 -16.29 -41.68
C ARG A 126 -1.42 -16.10 -40.88
N LEU A 127 -0.47 -15.30 -41.37
CA LEU A 127 0.77 -15.00 -40.64
C LEU A 127 0.48 -14.29 -39.32
N SER A 128 -0.40 -13.29 -39.34
CA SER A 128 -0.81 -12.57 -38.14
C SER A 128 -1.52 -13.48 -37.12
N LYS A 129 -2.37 -14.40 -37.59
CA LYS A 129 -3.03 -15.40 -36.74
C LYS A 129 -2.02 -16.33 -36.08
N ASN A 130 -1.08 -16.88 -36.85
CA ASN A 130 -0.08 -17.81 -36.33
C ASN A 130 0.76 -17.17 -35.23
N ARG A 131 1.14 -15.89 -35.38
CA ARG A 131 1.88 -15.15 -34.34
C ARG A 131 1.08 -14.99 -33.06
N ALA A 132 -0.18 -14.58 -33.17
CA ALA A 132 -1.05 -14.47 -32.00
C ALA A 132 -1.24 -15.83 -31.30
N SER A 133 -1.39 -16.91 -32.07
CA SER A 133 -1.47 -18.27 -31.55
C SER A 133 -0.18 -18.74 -30.88
N SER A 134 1.01 -18.38 -31.40
CA SER A 134 2.28 -18.72 -30.75
C SER A 134 2.44 -18.05 -29.39
N VAL A 135 1.91 -16.83 -29.24
CA VAL A 135 1.88 -16.12 -27.95
C VAL A 135 0.90 -16.77 -26.98
N GLU A 136 -0.31 -17.10 -27.44
CA GLU A 136 -1.29 -17.86 -26.65
C GLU A 136 -0.71 -19.19 -26.16
N GLU A 137 -0.18 -20.00 -27.09
CA GLU A 137 0.41 -21.31 -26.80
C GLU A 137 1.54 -21.19 -25.79
N TYR A 138 2.40 -20.18 -25.91
CA TYR A 138 3.46 -19.93 -24.96
C TYR A 138 2.92 -19.66 -23.54
N LEU A 139 1.93 -18.79 -23.40
CA LEU A 139 1.33 -18.46 -22.10
C LEU A 139 0.59 -19.66 -21.48
N VAL A 140 -0.15 -20.41 -22.29
CA VAL A 140 -0.86 -21.63 -21.87
C VAL A 140 0.14 -22.69 -21.39
N ASN A 141 1.17 -22.99 -22.18
CA ASN A 141 2.21 -23.97 -21.84
C ASN A 141 3.02 -23.56 -20.61
N LYS A 142 3.16 -22.25 -20.35
CA LYS A 142 3.79 -21.73 -19.14
C LYS A 142 2.94 -21.95 -17.87
N GLY A 143 1.68 -22.36 -18.04
CA GLY A 143 0.81 -22.78 -16.95
C GLY A 143 -0.37 -21.85 -16.73
N LEU A 144 -0.79 -21.05 -17.72
CA LEU A 144 -1.94 -20.16 -17.57
C LEU A 144 -3.23 -20.94 -17.32
N GLY A 145 -3.31 -22.19 -17.80
CA GLY A 145 -4.34 -23.17 -17.48
C GLY A 145 -5.25 -23.45 -18.68
N SER A 146 -6.14 -22.51 -19.00
CA SER A 146 -7.06 -22.60 -20.15
C SER A 146 -6.94 -21.36 -21.06
N SER A 147 -7.22 -21.55 -22.34
CA SER A 147 -7.34 -20.47 -23.34
C SER A 147 -8.75 -19.88 -23.45
N ASP A 148 -9.74 -20.36 -22.68
CA ASP A 148 -11.16 -19.97 -22.84
C ASP A 148 -11.42 -18.45 -22.71
N GLY A 149 -10.61 -17.73 -21.95
CA GLY A 149 -10.69 -16.27 -21.80
C GLY A 149 -9.80 -15.47 -22.77
N ILE A 150 -9.05 -16.16 -23.63
CA ILE A 150 -8.13 -15.53 -24.59
C ILE A 150 -8.85 -15.32 -25.92
N THR A 151 -8.98 -14.06 -26.34
CA THR A 151 -9.54 -13.72 -27.65
C THR A 151 -8.43 -13.44 -28.65
N ILE A 152 -8.32 -14.23 -29.73
CA ILE A 152 -7.39 -13.97 -30.83
C ILE A 152 -8.04 -13.13 -31.93
N LYS A 153 -7.36 -12.06 -32.36
CA LYS A 153 -7.72 -11.27 -33.54
C LYS A 153 -6.56 -11.27 -34.54
N ALA A 154 -6.84 -11.68 -35.77
CA ALA A 154 -5.88 -11.67 -36.87
C ALA A 154 -6.19 -10.48 -37.79
N LEU A 155 -5.34 -9.45 -37.76
CA LEU A 155 -5.60 -8.18 -38.45
C LEU A 155 -4.79 -8.02 -39.75
N GLY A 156 -3.89 -8.97 -40.06
CA GLY A 156 -3.06 -8.89 -41.25
C GLY A 156 -2.26 -7.59 -41.26
N TYR A 157 -2.25 -6.86 -42.37
CA TYR A 157 -1.52 -5.59 -42.52
C TYR A 157 -2.34 -4.34 -42.22
N GLN A 158 -3.51 -4.49 -41.57
CA GLN A 158 -4.32 -3.35 -41.12
C GLN A 158 -3.63 -2.60 -39.97
N ASP A 159 -4.01 -1.34 -39.77
CA ASP A 159 -3.48 -0.45 -38.74
C ASP A 159 -1.93 -0.43 -38.62
N PRO A 160 -1.22 -0.03 -39.70
CA PRO A 160 0.23 0.05 -39.69
C PRO A 160 0.70 1.17 -38.74
N ILE A 161 1.73 0.88 -37.96
CA ILE A 161 2.39 1.83 -37.04
C ILE A 161 3.67 2.42 -37.65
N ALA A 162 4.13 1.87 -38.76
CA ALA A 162 5.22 2.38 -39.59
C ALA A 162 4.87 2.24 -41.09
N PRO A 163 5.49 3.03 -41.99
CA PRO A 163 5.34 2.86 -43.44
C PRO A 163 5.68 1.42 -43.88
N ASN A 164 5.07 0.89 -44.94
CA ASN A 164 5.38 -0.45 -45.46
C ASN A 164 6.40 -0.43 -46.64
N ASP A 165 7.15 0.65 -46.78
CA ASP A 165 8.06 0.93 -47.90
C ASP A 165 9.40 0.17 -47.84
N SER A 166 9.90 -0.14 -46.65
CA SER A 166 11.18 -0.82 -46.43
C SER A 166 11.02 -2.13 -45.66
N THR A 167 12.02 -3.01 -45.73
CA THR A 167 12.01 -4.25 -44.96
C THR A 167 12.01 -3.99 -43.45
N SER A 168 12.78 -2.99 -42.99
CA SER A 168 12.83 -2.58 -41.59
C SER A 168 11.50 -2.01 -41.10
N SER A 169 10.84 -1.16 -41.89
CA SER A 169 9.57 -0.56 -41.51
C SER A 169 8.40 -1.55 -41.57
N ARG A 170 8.43 -2.51 -42.50
CA ARG A 170 7.51 -3.66 -42.49
C ARG A 170 7.72 -4.55 -41.26
N ALA A 171 8.96 -4.73 -40.79
CA ALA A 171 9.23 -5.51 -39.58
C ALA A 171 8.64 -4.86 -38.33
N ILE A 172 8.62 -3.52 -38.23
CA ILE A 172 7.96 -2.81 -37.12
C ILE A 172 6.46 -3.17 -37.05
N ASN A 173 5.79 -3.27 -38.19
CA ASN A 173 4.38 -3.66 -38.30
C ASN A 173 4.11 -5.14 -38.00
N GLN A 174 5.15 -6.00 -38.02
CA GLN A 174 5.06 -7.41 -37.67
C GLN A 174 5.10 -7.56 -36.16
N ARG A 175 3.93 -7.51 -35.53
CA ARG A 175 3.80 -7.49 -34.07
C ARG A 175 2.60 -8.27 -33.58
N VAL A 176 2.64 -8.63 -32.31
CA VAL A 176 1.45 -9.01 -31.56
C VAL A 176 1.22 -8.00 -30.46
N GLU A 177 0.00 -7.47 -30.40
CA GLU A 177 -0.46 -6.63 -29.32
C GLU A 177 -1.37 -7.40 -28.39
N ILE A 178 -1.06 -7.39 -27.09
CA ILE A 178 -1.97 -7.95 -26.08
C ILE A 178 -2.64 -6.77 -25.39
N THR A 179 -3.95 -6.83 -25.24
CA THR A 179 -4.77 -5.83 -24.57
C THR A 179 -5.58 -6.51 -23.48
N LEU A 180 -5.44 -6.04 -22.24
CA LEU A 180 -6.20 -6.53 -21.10
C LEU A 180 -6.56 -5.36 -20.17
N LYS A 181 -7.69 -5.50 -19.47
CA LYS A 181 -8.11 -4.54 -18.45
C LYS A 181 -7.37 -4.82 -17.15
N SER A 182 -6.79 -3.80 -16.53
CA SER A 182 -6.20 -3.94 -15.20
C SER A 182 -7.26 -4.12 -14.12
N ARG A 183 -7.45 -5.37 -13.64
CA ARG A 183 -8.37 -5.68 -12.54
C ARG A 183 -7.97 -4.98 -11.23
N LEU A 184 -6.68 -4.70 -11.06
CA LEU A 184 -6.15 -3.99 -9.90
C LEU A 184 -6.67 -2.55 -9.84
N ILE A 185 -6.74 -1.84 -10.97
CA ILE A 185 -7.17 -0.44 -11.02
C ILE A 185 -8.69 -0.31 -10.85
N GLU A 186 -9.47 -1.20 -11.46
CA GLU A 186 -10.93 -1.24 -11.22
C GLU A 186 -11.28 -1.47 -9.74
N GLN A 187 -10.47 -2.24 -9.01
CA GLN A 187 -10.61 -2.39 -7.57
C GLN A 187 -10.31 -1.08 -6.85
N ILE A 188 -9.22 -0.38 -7.23
CA ILE A 188 -8.80 0.88 -6.63
C ILE A 188 -9.85 1.97 -6.79
N ASP A 189 -10.36 2.20 -8.00
CA ASP A 189 -11.38 3.23 -8.24
C ASP A 189 -12.65 2.95 -7.43
N ASN A 190 -13.05 1.68 -7.31
CA ASN A 190 -14.19 1.30 -6.48
C ASN A 190 -13.93 1.58 -5.00
N ILE A 191 -12.74 1.24 -4.49
CA ILE A 191 -12.34 1.50 -3.10
C ILE A 191 -12.36 3.00 -2.80
N GLU A 192 -11.76 3.81 -3.66
CA GLU A 192 -11.68 5.25 -3.47
C GLU A 192 -13.06 5.91 -3.45
N ASN A 193 -13.94 5.51 -4.38
CA ASN A 193 -15.33 5.97 -4.40
C ASN A 193 -16.08 5.54 -3.13
N ASN A 194 -15.85 4.33 -2.62
CA ASN A 194 -16.50 3.86 -1.39
C ASN A 194 -15.99 4.61 -0.15
N LEU A 195 -14.70 4.95 -0.10
CA LEU A 195 -14.08 5.68 1.00
C LEU A 195 -14.60 7.13 1.10
N GLU A 196 -14.84 7.79 -0.04
CA GLU A 196 -15.34 9.18 -0.09
C GLU A 196 -16.67 9.38 0.67
N HIS A 197 -17.50 8.34 0.75
CA HIS A 197 -18.81 8.40 1.39
C HIS A 197 -18.79 8.01 2.87
N VAL A 198 -17.63 7.63 3.42
CA VAL A 198 -17.53 7.19 4.82
C VAL A 198 -17.63 8.37 5.77
N ARG A 199 -18.64 8.31 6.66
CA ARG A 199 -18.88 9.28 7.73
C ARG A 199 -18.54 8.67 9.09
N PRO A 200 -17.48 9.12 9.79
CA PRO A 200 -17.04 8.50 11.05
C PRO A 200 -18.14 8.36 12.11
N ALA A 201 -19.10 9.29 12.15
CA ALA A 201 -20.22 9.27 13.10
C ALA A 201 -21.06 7.97 13.03
N GLU A 202 -21.23 7.39 11.83
CA GLU A 202 -22.03 6.19 11.59
C GLU A 202 -21.37 4.91 12.15
N TYR A 203 -20.06 4.98 12.40
CA TYR A 203 -19.24 3.85 12.82
C TYR A 203 -18.83 3.89 14.29
N THR A 204 -19.27 4.92 15.04
CA THR A 204 -18.87 5.14 16.44
C THR A 204 -19.11 3.94 17.36
N LYS A 205 -20.14 3.14 17.09
CA LYS A 205 -20.44 1.89 17.84
C LYS A 205 -19.39 0.79 17.68
N PHE A 206 -18.57 0.85 16.64
CA PHE A 206 -17.50 -0.11 16.34
C PHE A 206 -16.13 0.36 16.83
N PHE A 207 -16.01 1.59 17.32
CA PHE A 207 -14.74 2.06 17.87
C PHE A 207 -14.36 1.23 19.09
N SER A 208 -13.12 0.74 19.09
CA SER A 208 -12.58 0.06 20.25
C SER A 208 -12.63 0.96 21.48
N ASN A 209 -12.60 0.37 22.67
CA ASN A 209 -12.45 1.11 23.92
C ASN A 209 -10.99 1.47 24.23
N VAL A 210 -10.07 1.34 23.26
CA VAL A 210 -8.64 1.56 23.47
C VAL A 210 -8.21 2.95 23.05
N TYR A 211 -7.54 3.67 23.95
CA TYR A 211 -6.99 4.98 23.68
C TYR A 211 -5.47 4.92 23.67
N LEU A 212 -4.88 5.82 22.89
CA LEU A 212 -3.44 6.04 22.82
C LEU A 212 -3.12 7.35 23.54
N LEU A 213 -2.12 7.33 24.42
CA LEU A 213 -1.67 8.51 25.17
C LEU A 213 -0.20 8.76 24.87
N ASN A 214 0.18 10.00 24.58
CA ASN A 214 1.57 10.45 24.56
C ASN A 214 2.02 10.93 25.96
N ASP A 215 3.31 11.24 26.13
CA ASP A 215 3.88 11.69 27.42
C ASP A 215 3.15 12.88 28.05
N ASN A 216 2.88 13.90 27.25
CA ASN A 216 2.19 15.09 27.73
C ASN A 216 0.78 14.75 28.27
N GLN A 217 0.11 13.76 27.69
CA GLN A 217 -1.19 13.30 28.15
C GLN A 217 -1.08 12.38 29.38
N ILE A 218 -0.02 11.57 29.47
CA ILE A 218 0.23 10.68 30.61
C ILE A 218 0.42 11.50 31.89
N ASP A 219 1.10 12.65 31.82
CA ASP A 219 1.23 13.55 32.97
C ASP A 219 -0.12 13.97 33.55
N ASN A 220 -1.19 13.93 32.75
CA ASN A 220 -2.54 14.32 33.14
C ASN A 220 -3.39 13.21 33.75
N ILE A 221 -2.87 11.99 33.85
CA ILE A 221 -3.57 10.91 34.57
C ILE A 221 -3.36 11.04 36.08
N SER A 222 -4.32 10.53 36.85
CA SER A 222 -4.15 10.33 38.30
C SER A 222 -4.70 8.98 38.71
N ARG A 223 -3.96 8.30 39.58
CA ARG A 223 -4.41 7.05 40.19
C ARG A 223 -5.61 7.30 41.11
N ILE A 224 -6.54 6.35 41.14
CA ILE A 224 -7.70 6.32 42.03
C ILE A 224 -7.28 5.67 43.33
N TYR A 225 -7.38 6.38 44.45
CA TYR A 225 -6.87 5.90 45.75
C TYR A 225 -7.94 5.35 46.69
N ASN A 226 -9.19 5.79 46.56
CA ASN A 226 -10.22 5.43 47.52
C ASN A 226 -11.62 5.54 46.92
N SER A 227 -12.54 4.71 47.43
CA SER A 227 -13.98 4.91 47.33
C SER A 227 -14.52 5.10 48.75
N ARG A 228 -15.54 5.95 48.94
CA ARG A 228 -16.11 6.16 50.29
C ARG A 228 -16.55 4.84 50.95
N GLU A 229 -16.85 3.82 50.15
CA GLU A 229 -17.27 2.50 50.57
C GLU A 229 -16.13 1.53 50.93
N LYS A 230 -14.85 1.93 50.80
CA LYS A 230 -13.65 1.08 51.02
C LYS A 230 -13.69 -0.23 50.22
N ARG A 231 -14.36 -0.22 49.06
CA ARG A 231 -14.46 -1.39 48.19
C ARG A 231 -13.32 -1.39 47.16
N PRO A 232 -12.71 -2.56 46.89
CA PRO A 232 -11.67 -2.67 45.87
C PRO A 232 -12.23 -2.46 44.46
N ILE A 233 -13.46 -2.92 44.20
CA ILE A 233 -14.17 -2.76 42.93
C ILE A 233 -15.09 -1.53 43.01
N LEU A 234 -15.12 -0.75 41.94
CA LEU A 234 -15.87 0.49 41.81
C LEU A 234 -17.22 0.26 41.12
N GLY A 235 -18.24 0.99 41.57
CA GLY A 235 -19.59 0.96 41.02
C GLY A 235 -20.02 2.32 40.46
N ILE A 236 -21.11 2.33 39.69
CA ILE A 236 -21.77 3.57 39.25
C ILE A 236 -22.26 4.34 40.48
N ASN A 237 -22.22 5.67 40.42
CA ASN A 237 -22.52 6.61 41.50
C ASN A 237 -21.53 6.61 42.67
N PHE A 238 -20.46 5.81 42.63
CA PHE A 238 -19.43 5.86 43.66
C PHE A 238 -18.62 7.15 43.54
N LYS A 239 -18.31 7.75 44.70
CA LYS A 239 -17.31 8.81 44.79
C LYS A 239 -15.91 8.20 44.84
N ILE A 240 -15.07 8.67 43.93
CA ILE A 240 -13.65 8.31 43.81
C ILE A 240 -12.77 9.55 43.98
N PHE A 241 -11.52 9.32 44.39
CA PHE A 241 -10.57 10.38 44.67
C PHE A 241 -9.26 10.19 43.88
N ALA A 242 -8.83 11.26 43.25
CA ALA A 242 -7.60 11.37 42.47
C ALA A 242 -6.64 12.34 43.17
N ASN A 243 -5.39 11.92 43.39
CA ASN A 243 -4.35 12.74 44.01
C ASN A 243 -3.69 13.68 42.99
N LYS A 244 -4.52 14.45 42.30
CA LYS A 244 -4.11 15.50 41.36
C LYS A 244 -5.17 16.58 41.39
N GLU A 245 -4.72 17.82 41.31
CA GLU A 245 -5.58 19.00 41.20
C GLU A 245 -6.06 19.14 39.76
N TYR A 246 -7.36 18.92 39.56
CA TYR A 246 -8.05 19.30 38.34
C TYR A 246 -9.02 20.43 38.66
N THR A 247 -9.12 21.41 37.78
CA THR A 247 -10.09 22.49 37.90
C THR A 247 -11.32 22.19 37.06
N ALA A 248 -12.50 22.60 37.51
CA ALA A 248 -13.69 22.55 36.66
C ALA A 248 -13.46 23.43 35.42
N ALA A 249 -13.37 22.80 34.24
CA ALA A 249 -13.46 23.55 32.99
C ALA A 249 -14.86 24.17 32.90
N LYS A 250 -14.98 25.32 32.21
CA LYS A 250 -16.24 26.09 32.09
C LYS A 250 -17.41 25.27 31.53
N ASP A 251 -17.14 24.13 30.89
CA ASP A 251 -18.13 23.15 30.46
C ASP A 251 -17.89 21.78 31.12
N ASN A 252 -18.74 21.44 32.09
CA ASN A 252 -19.06 20.07 32.52
C ASN A 252 -17.90 19.06 32.41
N SER A 253 -16.85 19.23 33.23
CA SER A 253 -15.62 18.44 33.17
C SER A 253 -15.87 16.96 33.44
N ASN A 254 -16.05 16.21 32.35
CA ASN A 254 -16.16 14.77 32.32
C ASN A 254 -14.76 14.15 32.33
N PHE A 255 -14.63 13.05 33.03
CA PHE A 255 -13.41 12.26 33.14
C PHE A 255 -13.64 10.87 32.55
N ILE A 256 -12.59 10.30 31.99
CA ILE A 256 -12.56 8.90 31.57
C ILE A 256 -11.84 8.10 32.64
N ILE A 257 -12.43 6.97 33.05
CA ILE A 257 -11.76 5.98 33.89
C ILE A 257 -11.04 5.03 32.95
N ILE A 258 -9.73 4.88 33.16
CA ILE A 258 -8.85 4.10 32.29
C ILE A 258 -8.08 3.03 33.07
N SER A 259 -7.73 1.96 32.37
CA SER A 259 -6.80 0.95 32.90
C SER A 259 -5.42 1.54 33.16
N GLU A 260 -4.56 0.75 33.79
CA GLU A 260 -3.14 1.05 33.84
C GLU A 260 -2.56 1.26 32.42
N PRO A 261 -1.80 2.35 32.19
CA PRO A 261 -1.11 2.57 30.92
C PRO A 261 -0.07 1.49 30.66
N LYS A 262 -0.14 0.88 29.48
CA LYS A 262 0.82 -0.13 29.03
C LYS A 262 1.66 0.42 27.88
N PRO A 263 2.98 0.23 27.86
CA PRO A 263 3.80 0.61 26.72
C PRO A 263 3.38 -0.14 25.47
N ILE A 264 3.36 0.55 24.33
CA ILE A 264 3.09 -0.07 23.03
C ILE A 264 4.37 -0.72 22.47
N SER A 265 5.51 -0.03 22.59
CA SER A 265 6.83 -0.58 22.26
C SER A 265 7.88 -0.19 23.30
N SER A 266 9.07 -0.78 23.19
CA SER A 266 10.18 -0.48 24.09
C SER A 266 10.93 0.81 23.76
N PHE A 267 10.68 1.40 22.58
CA PHE A 267 11.51 2.50 22.04
C PHE A 267 10.77 3.84 21.94
N ASN A 268 9.52 3.90 22.38
CA ASN A 268 8.78 5.15 22.46
C ASN A 268 7.88 5.21 23.68
N ASP A 269 7.41 6.42 23.95
CA ASP A 269 6.77 6.71 25.21
C ASP A 269 5.24 6.59 25.16
N ASP A 270 4.67 6.44 23.96
CA ASP A 270 3.24 6.24 23.75
C ASP A 270 2.73 5.00 24.53
N LYS A 271 1.63 5.20 25.26
CA LYS A 271 0.97 4.14 26.04
C LYS A 271 -0.42 3.85 25.50
N LYS A 272 -0.79 2.57 25.60
CA LYS A 272 -2.12 2.05 25.35
C LYS A 272 -2.90 1.93 26.65
N VAL A 273 -4.13 2.42 26.67
CA VAL A 273 -5.05 2.31 27.82
C VAL A 273 -6.43 1.83 27.36
N TYR A 274 -7.14 1.11 28.22
CA TYR A 274 -8.54 0.73 28.00
C TYR A 274 -9.46 1.67 28.76
N ARG A 275 -10.46 2.22 28.09
CA ARG A 275 -11.58 2.92 28.73
C ARG A 275 -12.44 1.91 29.48
N LEU A 276 -12.53 2.12 30.79
CA LEU A 276 -13.34 1.32 31.71
C LEU A 276 -14.68 1.99 32.01
N GLY A 277 -14.74 3.33 31.94
CA GLY A 277 -15.96 4.07 32.20
C GLY A 277 -15.78 5.59 32.13
N SER A 278 -16.69 6.31 32.78
CA SER A 278 -16.65 7.76 32.91
C SER A 278 -17.03 8.22 34.31
N ALA A 279 -16.54 9.39 34.68
CA ALA A 279 -16.87 10.06 35.94
C ALA A 279 -17.10 11.56 35.69
N LYS A 280 -17.85 12.20 36.58
CA LYS A 280 -18.10 13.64 36.57
C LYS A 280 -17.30 14.30 37.70
N TYR A 281 -16.74 15.46 37.41
CA TYR A 281 -16.14 16.32 38.43
C TYR A 281 -17.13 16.72 39.53
N ASP A 282 -16.70 16.62 40.79
CA ASP A 282 -17.44 17.18 41.93
C ASP A 282 -16.76 18.46 42.46
N TYR A 283 -15.56 18.33 43.02
CA TYR A 283 -14.78 19.42 43.62
C TYR A 283 -13.32 19.02 43.79
N THR A 284 -12.45 20.01 43.98
CA THR A 284 -11.05 19.83 44.34
C THR A 284 -10.76 20.51 45.67
N PHE A 285 -10.06 19.81 46.56
CA PHE A 285 -9.69 20.34 47.87
C PHE A 285 -8.29 19.86 48.24
N LYS A 286 -7.39 20.81 48.51
CA LYS A 286 -5.99 20.55 48.92
C LYS A 286 -5.25 19.56 48.00
N GLY A 287 -5.37 19.75 46.68
CA GLY A 287 -4.69 18.90 45.69
C GLY A 287 -5.38 17.57 45.37
N ILE A 288 -6.51 17.25 46.01
CA ILE A 288 -7.28 16.03 45.75
C ILE A 288 -8.56 16.38 45.01
N THR A 289 -8.79 15.74 43.86
CA THR A 289 -10.02 15.88 43.10
C THR A 289 -10.99 14.75 43.45
N ALA A 290 -12.22 15.10 43.81
CA ALA A 290 -13.33 14.19 44.00
C ALA A 290 -14.16 14.10 42.72
N LEU A 291 -14.48 12.87 42.30
CA LEU A 291 -15.28 12.59 41.12
C LEU A 291 -16.40 11.59 41.46
N THR A 292 -17.51 11.65 40.76
CA THR A 292 -18.60 10.67 40.84
C THR A 292 -18.66 9.83 39.58
N ILE A 293 -18.58 8.51 39.69
CA ILE A 293 -18.67 7.59 38.53
C ILE A 293 -20.06 7.68 37.91
N THR A 294 -20.13 7.94 36.61
CA THR A 294 -21.39 8.08 35.87
C THR A 294 -21.72 6.85 35.04
N ASN A 295 -20.71 6.12 34.55
CA ASN A 295 -20.89 4.92 33.76
C ASN A 295 -19.66 4.01 33.87
N LEU A 296 -19.87 2.70 33.74
CA LEU A 296 -18.82 1.68 33.65
C LEU A 296 -19.15 0.73 32.50
N SER A 297 -18.29 0.70 31.49
CA SER A 297 -18.35 -0.26 30.38
C SER A 297 -17.55 -1.53 30.66
N ARG A 298 -16.65 -1.49 31.65
CA ARG A 298 -15.88 -2.63 32.16
C ARG A 298 -15.68 -2.47 33.66
N GLU A 299 -15.28 -3.55 34.33
CA GLU A 299 -14.88 -3.49 35.73
C GLU A 299 -13.76 -2.46 35.92
N ALA A 300 -13.92 -1.60 36.92
CA ALA A 300 -12.92 -0.65 37.37
C ALA A 300 -12.69 -0.84 38.86
N SER A 301 -11.45 -0.63 39.29
CA SER A 301 -11.01 -0.89 40.66
C SER A 301 -10.17 0.26 41.20
N VAL A 302 -10.07 0.32 42.52
CA VAL A 302 -9.08 1.17 43.18
C VAL A 302 -7.69 0.82 42.63
N GLY A 303 -6.91 1.84 42.30
CA GLY A 303 -5.62 1.69 41.63
C GLY A 303 -5.65 1.85 40.12
N ASN A 304 -6.82 1.86 39.46
CA ASN A 304 -6.98 2.36 38.10
C ASN A 304 -6.81 3.89 38.05
N TYR A 305 -6.91 4.48 36.86
CA TYR A 305 -6.59 5.89 36.66
C TYR A 305 -7.79 6.67 36.12
N VAL A 306 -7.75 7.99 36.29
CA VAL A 306 -8.65 8.94 35.64
C VAL A 306 -7.86 9.94 34.81
N ILE A 307 -8.46 10.40 33.72
CA ILE A 307 -7.95 11.47 32.87
C ILE A 307 -9.12 12.38 32.45
N PRO A 308 -8.92 13.70 32.37
CA PRO A 308 -9.90 14.59 31.76
C PRO A 308 -10.26 14.16 30.34
N ASN A 309 -11.55 14.18 30.00
CA ASN A 309 -12.04 13.69 28.71
C ASN A 309 -11.54 14.54 27.53
N ASP A 310 -11.45 15.86 27.72
CA ASP A 310 -10.97 16.83 26.73
C ASP A 310 -9.53 16.60 26.28
N ILE A 311 -8.67 16.05 27.16
CA ILE A 311 -7.28 15.74 26.85
C ILE A 311 -7.15 14.57 25.87
N VAL A 312 -8.13 13.66 25.87
CA VAL A 312 -8.11 12.43 25.05
C VAL A 312 -9.17 12.41 23.96
N SER A 313 -10.15 13.31 24.00
CA SER A 313 -11.17 13.43 22.99
C SER A 313 -10.63 14.19 21.79
N GLN A 314 -10.47 13.47 20.67
CA GLN A 314 -10.25 14.08 19.37
C GLN A 314 -11.60 14.21 18.67
N GLN A 315 -11.91 15.40 18.15
CA GLN A 315 -13.09 15.60 17.33
C GLN A 315 -12.87 14.94 15.98
N LEU A 316 -13.76 14.02 15.60
CA LEU A 316 -13.74 13.41 14.28
C LEU A 316 -14.33 14.40 13.26
N PRO A 317 -13.78 14.43 12.03
CA PRO A 317 -14.40 15.18 10.95
C PRO A 317 -15.74 14.56 10.56
N GLU A 318 -16.61 15.35 9.93
CA GLU A 318 -17.91 14.89 9.44
C GLU A 318 -17.76 13.80 8.37
N GLN A 319 -16.75 13.94 7.52
CA GLN A 319 -16.38 13.01 6.45
C GLN A 319 -14.91 12.65 6.57
N THR A 320 -14.56 11.44 6.13
CA THR A 320 -13.16 11.07 5.96
C THR A 320 -12.52 11.84 4.80
N PHE A 321 -11.20 11.92 4.76
CA PHE A 321 -10.49 12.65 3.70
C PHE A 321 -9.25 11.90 3.22
N LYS A 322 -8.90 12.12 1.95
CA LYS A 322 -7.63 11.67 1.38
C LYS A 322 -6.48 12.57 1.83
N MET A 323 -5.37 11.97 2.20
CA MET A 323 -4.13 12.72 2.48
C MET A 323 -3.49 13.15 1.15
N LYS A 324 -2.84 14.32 1.14
CA LYS A 324 -2.13 14.83 -0.05
C LYS A 324 -0.80 14.12 -0.30
N SER A 325 -0.18 13.61 0.76
CA SER A 325 1.08 12.88 0.71
C SER A 325 0.84 11.39 0.93
N LYS A 326 1.66 10.58 0.24
CA LYS A 326 1.68 9.13 0.44
C LYS A 326 2.35 8.83 1.77
N ILE A 327 1.60 8.23 2.68
CA ILE A 327 2.08 7.76 3.98
C ILE A 327 1.84 6.26 4.02
N THR A 328 2.89 5.50 4.30
CA THR A 328 2.81 4.06 4.54
C THR A 328 3.01 3.77 6.02
N ALA A 329 2.25 2.80 6.53
CA ALA A 329 2.28 2.37 7.91
C ALA A 329 2.20 0.84 7.99
N ASN A 330 2.90 0.26 8.96
CA ASN A 330 2.83 -1.15 9.29
C ASN A 330 1.62 -1.42 10.19
N VAL A 331 0.89 -2.50 9.92
CA VAL A 331 -0.09 -3.04 10.85
C VAL A 331 0.66 -3.79 11.94
N LEU A 332 0.47 -3.39 13.19
CA LEU A 332 1.22 -3.94 14.32
C LEU A 332 0.47 -5.07 15.00
N GLU A 333 -0.81 -4.84 15.30
CA GLU A 333 -1.67 -5.79 15.99
C GLU A 333 -3.16 -5.39 15.80
N ASP A 334 -4.06 -6.34 16.07
CA ASP A 334 -5.42 -5.98 16.45
C ASP A 334 -5.35 -5.16 17.75
N VAL A 335 -6.06 -4.03 17.77
CA VAL A 335 -6.04 -3.08 18.90
C VAL A 335 -6.42 -3.75 20.23
N MET A 336 -7.32 -4.74 20.17
CA MET A 336 -7.77 -5.47 21.34
C MET A 336 -6.80 -6.57 21.78
N ASN A 337 -5.72 -6.81 21.03
CA ASN A 337 -4.68 -7.81 21.29
C ASN A 337 -5.26 -9.23 21.49
N THR A 338 -6.17 -9.62 20.60
CA THR A 338 -6.84 -10.93 20.65
C THR A 338 -6.02 -12.04 19.99
N ASN A 339 -4.87 -11.73 19.37
CA ASN A 339 -4.12 -12.62 18.48
C ASN A 339 -4.96 -13.23 17.33
N THR A 340 -6.17 -12.72 17.12
CA THR A 340 -7.02 -13.07 16.01
C THR A 340 -6.83 -12.03 14.93
N PHE A 341 -6.72 -12.47 13.70
CA PHE A 341 -6.63 -11.57 12.58
C PHE A 341 -7.88 -10.69 12.45
N SER A 342 -7.71 -9.47 11.94
CA SER A 342 -8.79 -8.46 11.93
C SER A 342 -9.61 -8.51 10.64
N SER A 343 -10.92 -8.28 10.77
CA SER A 343 -11.88 -8.21 9.66
C SER A 343 -12.70 -6.91 9.70
N SER A 344 -13.69 -6.75 8.82
CA SER A 344 -14.53 -5.55 8.78
C SER A 344 -15.08 -5.18 10.17
N TYR A 345 -15.06 -3.89 10.48
CA TYR A 345 -15.46 -3.28 11.75
C TYR A 345 -14.55 -3.57 12.95
N ASN A 346 -13.40 -4.21 12.75
CA ASN A 346 -12.36 -4.28 13.77
C ASN A 346 -11.44 -3.06 13.70
N SER A 347 -10.74 -2.80 14.81
CA SER A 347 -9.76 -1.74 14.91
C SER A 347 -8.35 -2.31 14.89
N ILE A 348 -7.46 -1.72 14.09
CA ILE A 348 -6.05 -2.12 13.99
C ILE A 348 -5.12 -1.01 14.45
N LEU A 349 -4.04 -1.40 15.10
CA LEU A 349 -3.00 -0.50 15.55
C LEU A 349 -1.96 -0.36 14.44
N LEU A 350 -1.71 0.86 14.02
CA LEU A 350 -0.72 1.21 13.03
C LEU A 350 0.39 2.01 13.70
N ASN A 351 1.64 1.86 13.25
CA ASN A 351 2.59 2.94 13.45
C ASN A 351 2.10 4.19 12.68
N LYS A 352 2.56 5.38 13.07
CA LYS A 352 2.09 6.62 12.45
C LYS A 352 2.52 6.80 10.99
N GLY A 353 3.42 5.94 10.51
CA GLY A 353 4.06 6.03 9.20
C GLY A 353 5.14 7.12 9.14
N ALA A 354 5.88 7.19 8.03
CA ALA A 354 6.84 8.27 7.76
C ALA A 354 6.12 9.58 7.34
N ALA A 355 6.83 10.72 7.34
CA ALA A 355 6.31 12.10 7.09
C ALA A 355 5.46 12.69 8.23
N ASP A 356 4.57 13.68 7.94
CA ASP A 356 3.68 14.36 8.91
C ASP A 356 2.73 13.41 9.68
N GLY A 357 2.73 12.13 9.31
CA GLY A 357 2.04 11.06 10.00
C GLY A 357 0.56 10.95 9.64
N LEU A 358 0.00 9.76 9.83
CA LEU A 358 -1.43 9.50 9.74
C LEU A 358 -2.21 10.41 10.69
N LYS A 359 -3.29 11.03 10.20
CA LYS A 359 -4.15 11.97 10.93
C LYS A 359 -5.54 11.42 11.17
N VAL A 360 -6.19 11.82 12.25
CA VAL A 360 -7.61 11.50 12.48
C VAL A 360 -8.48 11.93 11.29
N GLY A 361 -9.31 11.01 10.80
CA GLY A 361 -10.16 11.17 9.63
C GLY A 361 -9.51 10.79 8.30
N ALA A 362 -8.19 10.55 8.28
CA ALA A 362 -7.50 10.13 7.07
C ALA A 362 -7.99 8.74 6.61
N GLN A 363 -8.28 8.63 5.33
CA GLN A 363 -8.58 7.38 4.66
C GLN A 363 -7.31 6.53 4.53
N VAL A 364 -7.44 5.23 4.75
CA VAL A 364 -6.36 4.27 4.60
C VAL A 364 -6.80 3.05 3.80
N ILE A 365 -5.91 2.61 2.94
CA ILE A 365 -6.02 1.41 2.12
C ILE A 365 -5.08 0.37 2.73
N LEU A 366 -5.60 -0.81 3.00
CA LEU A 366 -4.88 -1.93 3.57
C LEU A 366 -4.47 -2.88 2.45
N TYR A 367 -3.22 -3.33 2.50
CA TYR A 367 -2.66 -4.25 1.52
C TYR A 367 -1.61 -5.16 2.17
N GLU A 368 -1.40 -6.34 1.59
CA GLU A 368 -0.19 -7.13 1.83
C GLU A 368 0.92 -6.58 0.93
N PRO A 369 2.11 -6.26 1.45
CA PRO A 369 3.21 -5.73 0.64
C PRO A 369 3.78 -6.77 -0.32
N GLU A 370 4.61 -6.30 -1.26
CA GLU A 370 5.33 -7.20 -2.16
C GLU A 370 6.18 -8.20 -1.37
N THR A 371 6.16 -9.46 -1.79
CA THR A 371 7.00 -10.52 -1.23
C THR A 371 7.74 -11.26 -2.34
N ARG A 372 8.68 -12.14 -1.98
CA ARG A 372 9.34 -13.03 -2.93
C ARG A 372 9.09 -14.47 -2.56
N VAL A 373 8.68 -15.27 -3.54
CA VAL A 373 8.53 -16.73 -3.40
C VAL A 373 9.36 -17.38 -4.50
N ASP A 374 10.34 -18.18 -4.12
CA ASP A 374 11.26 -18.87 -5.04
C ASP A 374 11.97 -17.95 -6.05
N GLY A 375 12.29 -16.73 -5.62
CA GLY A 375 12.93 -15.71 -6.45
C GLY A 375 11.99 -14.93 -7.36
N PHE A 376 10.71 -15.29 -7.42
CA PHE A 376 9.69 -14.55 -8.15
C PHE A 376 9.04 -13.47 -7.27
N PRO A 377 8.91 -12.22 -7.76
CA PRO A 377 8.18 -11.18 -7.05
C PRO A 377 6.68 -11.49 -7.03
N VAL A 378 6.08 -11.43 -5.84
CA VAL A 378 4.65 -11.46 -5.61
C VAL A 378 4.24 -10.02 -5.29
N PRO A 379 3.44 -9.36 -6.14
CA PRO A 379 3.07 -7.96 -6.01
C PRO A 379 2.17 -7.78 -4.79
N PRO A 380 2.05 -6.54 -4.33
CA PRO A 380 1.17 -6.24 -3.21
C PRO A 380 -0.28 -6.56 -3.55
N LYS A 381 -1.00 -7.04 -2.54
CA LYS A 381 -2.37 -7.49 -2.65
C LYS A 381 -3.28 -6.60 -1.83
N TYR A 382 -4.30 -6.03 -2.44
CA TYR A 382 -5.30 -5.27 -1.71
C TYR A 382 -6.14 -6.18 -0.80
N ILE A 383 -6.32 -5.78 0.47
CA ILE A 383 -7.04 -6.58 1.46
C ILE A 383 -8.23 -5.87 2.10
N GLY A 384 -8.27 -4.54 2.13
CA GLY A 384 -9.35 -3.80 2.78
C GLY A 384 -9.13 -2.29 2.85
N TYR A 385 -10.12 -1.55 3.35
CA TYR A 385 -10.00 -0.10 3.53
C TYR A 385 -10.65 0.34 4.84
N GLY A 386 -10.23 1.51 5.31
CA GLY A 386 -10.69 2.07 6.57
C GLY A 386 -10.32 3.54 6.72
N PHE A 387 -10.43 4.03 7.95
CA PHE A 387 -10.02 5.39 8.29
C PHE A 387 -9.46 5.46 9.71
N ILE A 388 -8.61 6.46 9.95
CA ILE A 388 -8.03 6.72 11.26
C ILE A 388 -9.06 7.43 12.14
N TYR A 389 -9.29 6.92 13.36
CA TYR A 389 -10.21 7.57 14.30
C TYR A 389 -9.55 7.96 15.63
N ARG A 390 -8.33 7.52 15.88
CA ARG A 390 -7.48 7.99 16.99
C ARG A 390 -6.02 8.04 16.57
N GLU A 391 -5.27 8.97 17.13
CA GLU A 391 -3.82 9.04 16.96
C GLU A 391 -3.11 9.52 18.22
N SER A 392 -1.86 9.09 18.38
CA SER A 392 -0.88 9.62 19.33
C SER A 392 0.35 10.12 18.57
N GLN A 393 1.49 10.29 19.25
CA GLN A 393 2.69 10.82 18.63
C GLN A 393 3.31 9.83 17.62
N HIS A 394 3.27 8.54 17.92
CA HIS A 394 3.95 7.50 17.13
C HIS A 394 3.02 6.42 16.57
N TYR A 395 1.73 6.44 16.95
CA TYR A 395 0.77 5.43 16.53
C TYR A 395 -0.58 6.03 16.13
N SER A 396 -1.33 5.24 15.37
CA SER A 396 -2.70 5.54 14.96
C SER A 396 -3.57 4.31 15.11
N ILE A 397 -4.85 4.51 15.38
CA ILE A 397 -5.84 3.44 15.32
C ILE A 397 -6.76 3.69 14.13
N ALA A 398 -6.81 2.69 13.25
CA ALA A 398 -7.73 2.67 12.12
C ALA A 398 -8.93 1.78 12.44
N LEU A 399 -10.11 2.19 12.01
CA LEU A 399 -11.26 1.30 11.89
C LEU A 399 -11.28 0.73 10.47
N ILE A 400 -11.35 -0.59 10.36
CA ILE A 400 -11.54 -1.28 9.08
C ILE A 400 -13.01 -1.15 8.72
N VAL A 401 -13.33 -0.50 7.60
CA VAL A 401 -14.71 -0.38 7.12
C VAL A 401 -15.09 -1.59 6.28
N ASN A 402 -14.16 -2.05 5.45
CA ASN A 402 -14.34 -3.23 4.63
C ASN A 402 -13.03 -4.03 4.56
N SER A 403 -13.15 -5.35 4.69
CA SER A 403 -12.06 -6.30 4.49
C SER A 403 -12.51 -7.34 3.47
N LEU A 404 -11.73 -7.52 2.41
CA LEU A 404 -11.88 -8.63 1.47
C LEU A 404 -11.20 -9.90 1.99
N GLN A 405 -10.15 -9.71 2.78
CA GLN A 405 -9.33 -10.77 3.34
C GLN A 405 -8.96 -10.46 4.77
N GLU A 406 -8.33 -11.45 5.39
CA GLU A 406 -7.85 -11.39 6.75
C GLU A 406 -6.65 -10.43 6.87
N ILE A 407 -6.71 -9.46 7.80
CA ILE A 407 -5.63 -8.48 8.02
C ILE A 407 -4.71 -9.01 9.10
N THR A 408 -3.41 -9.04 8.80
CA THR A 408 -2.37 -9.64 9.64
C THR A 408 -1.31 -8.59 10.02
N ASN A 409 -0.34 -8.96 10.87
CA ASN A 409 0.81 -8.10 11.19
C ASN A 409 1.84 -8.00 10.04
N ASN A 410 1.68 -8.77 8.96
CA ASN A 410 2.43 -8.61 7.73
C ASN A 410 1.75 -7.61 6.77
N SER A 411 0.53 -7.20 7.07
CA SER A 411 -0.19 -6.21 6.28
C SER A 411 0.35 -4.80 6.53
N MET A 412 0.14 -3.93 5.56
CA MET A 412 0.47 -2.51 5.60
C MET A 412 -0.77 -1.67 5.29
N ALA A 413 -0.71 -0.40 5.66
CA ALA A 413 -1.67 0.62 5.33
C ALA A 413 -0.98 1.72 4.50
N THR A 414 -1.68 2.27 3.51
CA THR A 414 -1.25 3.44 2.75
C THR A 414 -2.37 4.46 2.59
N THR A 415 -2.04 5.74 2.48
CA THR A 415 -3.02 6.82 2.23
C THR A 415 -3.27 7.06 0.75
N ILE A 416 -2.32 6.64 -0.10
CA ILE A 416 -2.35 6.76 -1.56
C ILE A 416 -1.73 5.48 -2.11
N LEU A 417 -2.37 4.85 -3.10
CA LEU A 417 -1.78 3.71 -3.79
C LEU A 417 -0.70 4.15 -4.77
#